data_AF-A0A1C6G0H5-F1
#
_entry.id   AF-A0A1C6G0H5-F1
#
_cell.length_a   1.000
_cell.length_b   1.000
_cell.length_c   1.000
_cell.angle_alpha   90.00
_cell.angle_beta   90.00
_cell.angle_gamma   90.00
#
_symmetry.space_group_name_H-M   'P 1'
#
loop_
_entity.id
_entity.type
_entity.pdbx_description
1 polymer ?
#
loop_
_entity_poly.entity_id
_entity_poly.type
_entity_poly.pdbx_seq_one_letter_code
_entity_poly.pdbx_strand_id
1 'polypeptide(L)'
;MKVATSIQERLWELRKDKGLNLEELSKLTGISKSALGSYEKEDYKEINHGNLITLADFYGVSVDYLLCRTENREQINTPLTELHLNDEMVALLKSGRINNRLLCELATHKDFIKFLADIEIYVDGIATMQIQNLNSLVDTVRHEIIERYRPGEDDPHLKVLQAAHISDDEYFSHMVLDDLNLIIRDIREFHKKDSESAPQTTVADELKENLEAVENFKGSRDEKLVILYCKQLGINYKNLSEEEFRWFIRILKKSKKMGTPISQRKKR
;
A
#
# COMPACT_ATOMS: atom_id res chain seq x y z
N MET A 1 -7.50 -1.00 6.51
CA MET A 1 -8.78 -1.71 6.70
C MET A 1 -9.21 -2.29 5.37
N LYS A 2 -9.60 -3.57 5.30
CA LYS A 2 -10.32 -4.07 4.14
C LYS A 2 -11.73 -3.48 4.22
N VAL A 3 -12.07 -2.63 3.27
CA VAL A 3 -13.45 -2.16 3.10
C VAL A 3 -14.20 -3.37 2.56
N ALA A 4 -15.18 -3.90 3.31
CA ALA A 4 -15.95 -5.03 2.81
C ALA A 4 -16.68 -4.59 1.54
N THR A 5 -16.40 -5.24 0.43
CA THR A 5 -16.85 -4.82 -0.90
C THR A 5 -18.32 -5.16 -1.16
N SER A 6 -18.91 -6.02 -0.33
CA SER A 6 -20.31 -6.46 -0.45
C SER A 6 -20.96 -6.75 0.92
N ILE A 7 -22.31 -6.78 0.94
CA ILE A 7 -23.10 -7.15 2.13
C ILE A 7 -22.79 -8.59 2.54
N GLN A 8 -22.59 -9.47 1.55
CA GLN A 8 -22.29 -10.89 1.71
C GLN A 8 -20.97 -11.07 2.49
N GLU A 9 -19.93 -10.38 2.03
CA GLU A 9 -18.61 -10.38 2.67
C GLU A 9 -18.71 -9.83 4.09
N ARG A 10 -19.44 -8.72 4.29
CA ARG A 10 -19.62 -8.12 5.61
C ARG A 10 -20.31 -9.03 6.62
N LEU A 11 -21.38 -9.72 6.19
CA LEU A 11 -22.09 -10.68 7.05
C LEU A 11 -21.21 -11.88 7.40
N TRP A 12 -20.44 -12.36 6.42
CA TRP A 12 -19.51 -13.45 6.64
C TRP A 12 -18.39 -13.04 7.62
N GLU A 13 -17.81 -11.85 7.45
CA GLU A 13 -16.78 -11.30 8.35
C GLU A 13 -17.31 -11.15 9.78
N LEU A 14 -18.46 -10.50 9.96
CA LEU A 14 -19.08 -10.32 11.28
C LEU A 14 -19.35 -11.64 12.01
N ARG A 15 -19.78 -12.68 11.27
CA ARG A 15 -19.96 -14.02 11.84
C ARG A 15 -18.62 -14.63 12.26
N LYS A 16 -17.57 -14.48 11.44
CA LYS A 16 -16.24 -15.02 11.69
C LYS A 16 -15.53 -14.30 12.84
N ASP A 17 -15.70 -12.99 12.98
CA ASP A 17 -15.17 -12.21 14.10
C ASP A 17 -15.74 -12.67 15.44
N LYS A 18 -17.00 -13.10 15.47
CA LYS A 18 -17.61 -13.73 16.66
C LYS A 18 -17.26 -15.22 16.84
N GLY A 19 -16.50 -15.82 15.92
CA GLY A 19 -16.10 -17.23 15.99
C GLY A 19 -17.23 -18.23 15.73
N LEU A 20 -18.34 -17.81 15.12
CA LEU A 20 -19.56 -18.62 15.01
C LEU A 20 -19.63 -19.42 13.71
N ASN A 21 -20.23 -20.61 13.78
CA ASN A 21 -20.71 -21.31 12.59
C ASN A 21 -22.18 -20.92 12.26
N LEU A 22 -22.65 -21.29 11.06
CA LEU A 22 -24.00 -20.93 10.60
C LEU A 22 -25.11 -21.55 11.47
N GLU A 23 -24.83 -22.66 12.14
CA GLU A 23 -25.81 -23.38 12.97
C GLU A 23 -26.00 -22.72 14.33
N GLU A 24 -24.90 -22.24 14.92
CA GLU A 24 -24.90 -21.41 16.11
C GLU A 24 -25.56 -20.06 15.83
N LEU A 25 -25.18 -19.40 14.73
CA LEU A 25 -25.81 -18.13 14.33
C LEU A 25 -27.31 -18.31 14.11
N SER A 26 -27.73 -19.44 13.51
CA SER A 26 -29.14 -19.77 13.32
C SER A 26 -29.90 -19.90 14.65
N LYS A 27 -29.31 -20.57 15.65
CA LYS A 27 -29.91 -20.70 16.98
C LYS A 27 -30.02 -19.36 17.72
N LEU A 28 -29.02 -18.49 17.56
CA LEU A 28 -28.96 -17.20 18.26
C LEU A 28 -29.87 -16.14 17.62
N THR A 29 -30.00 -16.14 16.29
CA THR A 29 -30.78 -15.12 15.55
C THR A 29 -32.19 -15.59 15.22
N GLY A 30 -32.49 -16.89 15.30
CA GLY A 30 -33.74 -17.47 14.85
C GLY A 30 -33.89 -17.53 13.32
N ILE A 31 -32.88 -17.09 12.56
CA ILE A 31 -32.86 -17.16 11.10
C ILE A 31 -32.41 -18.56 10.69
N SER A 32 -33.06 -19.18 9.71
CA SER A 32 -32.68 -20.54 9.29
C SER A 32 -31.25 -20.59 8.75
N LYS A 33 -30.54 -21.68 9.04
CA LYS A 33 -29.18 -21.95 8.52
C LYS A 33 -29.08 -21.80 7.00
N SER A 34 -30.12 -22.22 6.27
CA SER A 34 -30.18 -22.10 4.81
C SER A 34 -30.32 -20.65 4.34
N ALA A 35 -31.09 -19.82 5.06
CA ALA A 35 -31.20 -18.39 4.76
C ALA A 35 -29.87 -17.67 5.03
N LEU A 36 -29.25 -17.88 6.20
CA LEU A 36 -27.94 -17.31 6.53
C LEU A 36 -26.86 -17.71 5.51
N GLY A 37 -26.80 -19.00 5.17
CA GLY A 37 -25.87 -19.49 4.14
C GLY A 37 -26.19 -18.98 2.72
N SER A 38 -27.39 -18.49 2.46
CA SER A 38 -27.72 -17.81 1.20
C SER A 38 -27.32 -16.33 1.25
N TYR A 39 -27.42 -15.67 2.41
CA TYR A 39 -27.07 -14.26 2.59
C TYR A 39 -25.57 -14.01 2.50
N GLU A 40 -24.75 -14.98 2.87
CA GLU A 40 -23.28 -14.90 2.77
C GLU A 40 -22.74 -15.35 1.40
N LYS A 41 -23.58 -15.86 0.50
CA LYS A 41 -23.18 -16.26 -0.85
C LYS A 41 -23.32 -15.09 -1.83
N GLU A 42 -22.46 -15.08 -2.84
CA GLU A 42 -22.51 -14.15 -4.00
C GLU A 42 -23.69 -14.42 -4.96
N ASP A 43 -24.85 -14.83 -4.43
CA ASP A 43 -26.07 -15.08 -5.19
C ASP A 43 -27.08 -13.91 -5.07
N TYR A 44 -26.64 -12.79 -4.46
CA TYR A 44 -27.38 -11.53 -4.29
C TYR A 44 -28.82 -11.69 -3.78
N LYS A 45 -29.06 -12.72 -2.97
CA LYS A 45 -30.39 -13.02 -2.46
C LYS A 45 -30.88 -11.90 -1.54
N GLU A 46 -32.11 -11.45 -1.74
CA GLU A 46 -32.71 -10.42 -0.90
C GLU A 46 -32.77 -10.85 0.57
N ILE A 47 -32.34 -9.94 1.44
CA ILE A 47 -32.49 -10.06 2.88
C ILE A 47 -33.71 -9.23 3.26
N ASN A 48 -34.71 -9.85 3.88
CA ASN A 48 -35.88 -9.11 4.33
C ASN A 48 -35.49 -8.13 5.46
N HIS A 49 -36.25 -7.03 5.58
CA HIS A 49 -35.96 -5.98 6.56
C HIS A 49 -35.95 -6.49 8.01
N GLY A 50 -36.80 -7.47 8.35
CA GLY A 50 -36.83 -8.07 9.69
C GLY A 50 -35.52 -8.78 10.04
N ASN A 51 -35.00 -9.59 9.11
CA ASN A 51 -33.72 -10.28 9.27
C ASN A 51 -32.55 -9.30 9.32
N LEU A 52 -32.58 -8.21 8.54
CA LEU A 52 -31.57 -7.15 8.63
C LEU A 52 -31.54 -6.51 10.02
N ILE A 53 -32.72 -6.18 10.59
CA ILE A 53 -32.82 -5.61 11.94
C ILE A 53 -32.29 -6.63 12.97
N THR A 54 -32.74 -7.88 12.92
CA THR A 54 -32.27 -8.93 13.84
C THR A 54 -30.76 -9.12 13.79
N LEU A 55 -30.16 -9.11 12.58
CA LEU A 55 -28.72 -9.22 12.42
C LEU A 55 -28.00 -7.98 12.94
N ALA A 56 -28.53 -6.78 12.69
CA ALA A 56 -27.97 -5.52 13.17
C ALA A 56 -27.92 -5.51 14.70
N ASP A 57 -29.04 -5.84 15.35
CA ASP A 57 -29.15 -5.95 16.80
C ASP A 57 -28.22 -7.02 17.37
N PHE A 58 -28.14 -8.19 16.72
CA PHE A 58 -27.26 -9.28 17.15
C PHE A 58 -25.77 -8.91 17.09
N TYR A 59 -25.35 -8.18 16.06
CA TYR A 59 -23.96 -7.75 15.88
C TYR A 59 -23.62 -6.45 16.61
N GLY A 60 -24.64 -5.73 17.11
CA GLY A 60 -24.50 -4.44 17.77
C GLY A 60 -24.03 -3.36 16.79
N VAL A 61 -24.53 -3.37 15.56
CA VAL A 61 -24.13 -2.46 14.48
C VAL A 61 -25.35 -1.82 13.85
N SER A 62 -25.20 -0.72 13.12
CA SER A 62 -26.31 -0.15 12.35
C SER A 62 -26.64 -0.99 11.12
N VAL A 63 -27.89 -0.86 10.66
CA VAL A 63 -28.30 -1.41 9.35
C VAL A 63 -27.46 -0.80 8.23
N ASP A 64 -27.12 0.49 8.32
CA ASP A 64 -26.24 1.16 7.35
C ASP A 64 -24.86 0.51 7.29
N TYR A 65 -24.31 0.08 8.43
CA TYR A 65 -23.04 -0.65 8.47
C TYR A 65 -23.17 -2.00 7.77
N LEU A 66 -24.22 -2.78 8.05
CA LEU A 66 -24.49 -4.07 7.37
C LEU A 66 -24.65 -3.92 5.87
N LEU A 67 -25.31 -2.85 5.43
CA LEU A 67 -25.56 -2.55 4.03
C LEU A 67 -24.37 -1.91 3.30
N CYS A 68 -23.20 -1.86 3.94
CA CYS A 68 -21.98 -1.23 3.42
C CYS A 68 -22.17 0.25 3.03
N ARG A 69 -23.09 0.95 3.70
CA ARG A 69 -23.30 2.41 3.54
C ARG A 69 -22.35 3.22 4.40
N THR A 70 -21.79 2.60 5.44
CA THR A 70 -20.78 3.19 6.32
C THR A 70 -19.78 2.13 6.77
N GLU A 71 -18.54 2.54 6.96
CA GLU A 71 -17.50 1.73 7.61
C GLU A 71 -17.44 1.99 9.13
N ASN A 72 -18.22 2.96 9.63
CA ASN A 72 -18.27 3.28 11.05
C ASN A 72 -19.20 2.30 11.78
N ARG A 73 -18.60 1.37 12.52
CA ARG A 73 -19.33 0.38 13.31
C ARG A 73 -20.01 0.99 14.55
N GLU A 74 -19.28 1.84 15.27
CA GLU A 74 -19.67 2.33 16.61
C GLU A 74 -19.85 3.85 16.66
N GLN A 75 -19.12 4.58 15.80
CA GLN A 75 -19.06 6.04 15.80
C GLN A 75 -20.11 6.65 14.86
N ILE A 76 -21.38 6.43 15.18
CA ILE A 76 -22.51 6.95 14.40
C ILE A 76 -22.88 8.34 14.94
N ASN A 77 -23.02 9.32 14.04
CA ASN A 77 -23.39 10.70 14.37
C ASN A 77 -22.43 11.43 15.33
N THR A 78 -21.15 11.04 15.38
CA THR A 78 -20.13 11.74 16.16
C THR A 78 -20.06 13.22 15.74
N PRO A 79 -20.29 14.17 16.67
CA PRO A 79 -20.16 15.60 16.38
C PRO A 79 -18.76 15.97 15.89
N LEU A 80 -18.68 16.83 14.88
CA LEU A 80 -17.39 17.29 14.33
C LEU A 80 -16.51 18.01 15.37
N THR A 81 -17.13 18.62 16.38
CA THR A 81 -16.44 19.26 17.50
C THR A 81 -15.57 18.28 18.29
N GLU A 82 -15.98 17.01 18.41
CA GLU A 82 -15.20 15.97 19.10
C GLU A 82 -13.96 15.55 18.30
N LEU A 83 -13.96 15.79 16.99
CA LEU A 83 -12.85 15.47 16.09
C LEU A 83 -11.90 16.65 15.89
N HIS A 84 -12.19 17.82 16.48
CA HIS A 84 -11.44 19.07 16.30
C HIS A 84 -11.22 19.46 14.82
N LEU A 85 -12.15 19.10 13.93
CA LEU A 85 -12.07 19.43 12.51
C LEU A 85 -12.68 20.81 12.26
N ASN A 86 -11.92 21.69 11.59
CA ASN A 86 -12.42 22.98 11.11
C ASN A 86 -13.19 22.83 9.78
N ASP A 87 -13.90 23.90 9.38
CA ASP A 87 -14.73 23.89 8.18
C ASP A 87 -13.94 23.61 6.89
N GLU A 88 -12.69 24.09 6.81
CA GLU A 88 -11.80 23.86 5.66
C GLU A 88 -11.44 22.38 5.51
N MET A 89 -11.09 21.70 6.62
CA MET A 89 -10.78 20.28 6.63
C MET A 89 -12.01 19.45 6.28
N VAL A 90 -13.18 19.81 6.81
CA VAL A 90 -14.44 19.13 6.47
C VAL A 90 -14.76 19.29 4.97
N ALA A 91 -14.58 20.49 4.42
CA ALA A 91 -14.77 20.74 2.99
C ALA A 91 -13.79 19.91 2.15
N LEU A 92 -12.51 19.83 2.55
CA LEU A 92 -11.49 19.02 1.87
C LEU A 92 -11.87 17.53 1.86
N LEU A 93 -12.23 16.96 3.02
CA LEU A 93 -12.65 15.56 3.14
C LEU A 93 -13.89 15.24 2.29
N LYS A 94 -14.82 16.19 2.17
CA LYS A 94 -16.03 16.05 1.33
C LYS A 94 -15.79 16.28 -0.16
N SER A 95 -14.72 16.98 -0.53
CA SER A 95 -14.50 17.44 -1.91
C SER A 95 -14.24 16.32 -2.92
N GLY A 96 -13.88 15.11 -2.46
CA GLY A 96 -13.44 14.02 -3.32
C GLY A 96 -12.09 14.27 -4.02
N ARG A 97 -11.40 15.38 -3.68
CA ARG A 97 -10.10 15.75 -4.26
C ARG A 97 -8.93 14.98 -3.64
N ILE A 98 -9.15 14.33 -2.51
CA ILE A 98 -8.15 13.54 -1.78
C ILE A 98 -8.63 12.11 -1.63
N ASN A 99 -7.68 11.18 -1.56
CA ASN A 99 -7.96 9.78 -1.29
C ASN A 99 -8.16 9.59 0.23
N ASN A 100 -9.40 9.70 0.68
CA ASN A 100 -9.75 9.53 2.10
C ASN A 100 -9.37 8.16 2.65
N ARG A 101 -9.42 7.09 1.83
CA ARG A 101 -8.98 5.75 2.25
C ARG A 101 -7.49 5.77 2.61
N LEU A 102 -6.65 6.31 1.73
CA LEU A 102 -5.21 6.39 1.97
C LEU A 102 -4.88 7.31 3.16
N LEU A 103 -5.61 8.43 3.31
CA LEU A 103 -5.47 9.31 4.48
C LEU A 103 -5.77 8.56 5.78
N CYS A 104 -6.84 7.76 5.81
CA CYS A 104 -7.15 6.93 6.98
C CYS A 104 -6.08 5.87 7.23
N GLU A 105 -5.55 5.22 6.20
CA GLU A 105 -4.45 4.25 6.34
C GLU A 105 -3.18 4.90 6.91
N LEU A 106 -2.86 6.12 6.49
CA LEU A 106 -1.78 6.92 7.05
C LEU A 106 -2.04 7.26 8.52
N ALA A 107 -3.21 7.82 8.81
CA ALA A 107 -3.57 8.30 10.15
C ALA A 107 -3.75 7.18 11.19
N THR A 108 -4.06 5.95 10.75
CA THR A 108 -4.24 4.78 11.62
C THR A 108 -2.99 3.90 11.72
N HIS A 109 -1.87 4.30 11.11
CA HIS A 109 -0.63 3.57 11.24
C HIS A 109 -0.10 3.64 12.69
N LYS A 110 0.48 2.53 13.18
CA LYS A 110 1.01 2.40 14.56
C LYS A 110 2.00 3.51 14.94
N ASP A 111 2.81 3.96 13.98
CA ASP A 111 3.86 4.97 14.18
C ASP A 111 3.36 6.40 13.87
N PHE A 112 2.11 6.59 13.45
CA PHE A 112 1.58 7.91 13.10
C PHE A 112 1.53 8.87 14.29
N ILE A 113 1.27 8.36 15.50
CA ILE A 113 1.29 9.16 16.73
C ILE A 113 2.70 9.67 17.02
N LYS A 114 3.72 8.82 16.85
CA LYS A 114 5.13 9.22 17.00
C LYS A 114 5.48 10.29 15.96
N PHE A 115 5.13 10.05 14.69
CA PHE A 115 5.35 10.98 13.60
C PHE A 115 4.71 12.36 13.85
N LEU A 116 3.46 12.39 14.35
CA LEU A 116 2.81 13.65 14.71
C LEU A 116 3.51 14.37 15.86
N ALA A 117 3.95 13.65 16.89
CA ALA A 117 4.71 14.23 17.99
C ALA A 117 6.06 14.81 17.49
N ASP A 118 6.75 14.11 16.60
CA ASP A 118 8.01 14.55 15.99
C ASP A 118 7.80 15.81 15.11
N ILE A 119 6.67 15.92 14.42
CA ILE A 119 6.25 17.15 13.72
C ILE A 119 5.96 18.28 14.71
N GLU A 120 5.20 18.01 15.78
CA GLU A 120 4.85 19.01 16.80
C GLU A 120 6.12 19.59 17.44
N ILE A 121 7.10 18.74 17.77
CA ILE A 121 8.42 19.16 18.28
C ILE A 121 9.13 20.13 17.32
N TYR A 122 9.07 19.85 16.01
CA TYR A 122 9.66 20.71 14.99
C TYR A 122 8.91 22.03 14.84
N VAL A 123 7.58 21.97 14.71
CA VAL A 123 6.72 23.13 14.48
C VAL A 123 6.72 24.09 15.67
N ASP A 124 6.71 23.57 16.89
CA ASP A 124 6.70 24.38 18.11
C ASP A 124 8.07 25.00 18.44
N GLY A 125 9.14 24.58 17.75
CA GLY A 125 10.47 25.20 17.82
C GLY A 125 11.17 25.08 19.18
N ILE A 126 10.61 24.33 20.14
CA ILE A 126 11.23 24.13 21.47
C ILE A 126 12.61 23.50 21.32
N ALA A 127 12.74 22.53 20.41
CA ALA A 127 14.00 21.85 20.16
C ALA A 127 14.97 22.70 19.31
N THR A 128 14.46 23.56 18.40
CA THR A 128 15.24 24.60 17.71
C THR A 128 15.95 25.53 18.69
N MET A 129 15.26 26.01 19.72
CA MET A 129 15.86 26.89 20.73
C MET A 129 17.06 26.22 21.44
N GLN A 130 16.98 24.92 21.72
CA GLN A 130 18.10 24.19 22.36
C GLN A 130 19.29 23.99 21.42
N ILE A 131 19.03 23.69 20.14
CA ILE A 131 20.10 23.59 19.12
C ILE A 131 20.80 24.94 18.95
N GLN A 132 20.05 26.04 18.91
CA GLN A 132 20.61 27.39 18.82
C GLN A 132 21.48 27.74 20.04
N ASN A 133 21.05 27.37 21.25
CA ASN A 133 21.85 27.57 22.46
C ASN A 133 23.16 26.79 22.40
N LEU A 134 23.13 25.53 21.93
CA LEU A 134 24.34 24.72 21.75
C LEU A 134 25.29 25.33 20.71
N ASN A 135 24.79 25.71 19.54
CA ASN A 135 25.59 26.36 18.51
C ASN A 135 26.22 27.66 19.03
N SER A 136 25.47 28.46 19.79
CA SER A 136 25.98 29.70 20.40
C SER A 136 27.11 29.45 21.40
N LEU A 137 27.04 28.37 22.19
CA LEU A 137 28.12 27.96 23.08
C LEU A 137 29.37 27.52 22.30
N VAL A 138 29.19 26.77 21.21
CA VAL A 138 30.28 26.37 20.33
C VAL A 138 30.96 27.60 19.72
N ASP A 139 30.18 28.58 19.26
CA ASP A 139 30.68 29.86 18.75
C ASP A 139 31.45 30.64 19.80
N THR A 140 30.96 30.68 21.04
CA THR A 140 31.63 31.37 22.15
C THR A 140 33.00 30.75 22.43
N VAL A 141 33.06 29.43 22.56
CA VAL A 141 34.32 28.70 22.78
C VAL A 141 35.28 28.91 21.61
N ARG A 142 34.78 28.83 20.38
CA ARG A 142 35.56 29.08 19.16
C ARG A 142 36.13 30.49 19.17
N HIS A 143 35.33 31.49 19.54
CA HIS A 143 35.76 32.89 19.60
C HIS A 143 36.86 33.10 20.64
N GLU A 144 36.72 32.54 21.85
CA GLU A 144 37.73 32.62 22.90
C GLU A 144 39.08 32.00 22.47
N ILE A 145 39.03 30.87 21.75
CA ILE A 145 40.25 30.21 21.23
C ILE A 145 40.94 31.10 20.20
N ILE A 146 40.19 31.71 19.29
CA ILE A 146 40.72 32.61 18.27
C ILE A 146 41.38 33.84 18.92
N GLU A 147 40.71 34.47 19.90
CA GLU A 147 41.24 35.64 20.58
C GLU A 147 42.53 35.35 21.36
N ARG A 148 42.55 34.25 22.13
CA ARG A 148 43.68 33.94 23.03
C ARG A 148 44.89 33.36 22.30
N TYR A 149 44.67 32.52 21.31
CA TYR A 149 45.74 31.70 20.72
C TYR A 149 46.10 32.07 19.28
N ARG A 150 45.26 32.86 18.58
CA ARG A 150 45.45 33.25 17.16
C ARG A 150 45.94 32.09 16.26
N PRO A 151 45.22 30.95 16.27
CA PRO A 151 45.58 29.81 15.45
C PRO A 151 45.51 30.16 13.95
N GLY A 152 46.26 29.42 13.11
CA GLY A 152 46.21 29.59 11.67
C GLY A 152 44.86 29.17 11.06
N GLU A 153 44.57 29.61 9.83
CA GLU A 153 43.27 29.34 9.15
C GLU A 153 42.93 27.84 9.01
N ASP A 154 43.96 26.97 8.94
CA ASP A 154 43.80 25.52 8.79
C ASP A 154 43.86 24.73 10.11
N ASP A 155 43.68 25.38 11.25
CA ASP A 155 43.73 24.73 12.56
C ASP A 155 42.71 23.59 12.69
N PRO A 156 43.15 22.35 12.97
CA PRO A 156 42.25 21.20 13.07
C PRO A 156 41.20 21.33 14.17
N HIS A 157 41.51 22.00 15.29
CA HIS A 157 40.57 22.15 16.40
C HIS A 157 39.44 23.13 16.05
N LEU A 158 39.74 24.21 15.32
CA LEU A 158 38.71 25.12 14.80
C LEU A 158 37.77 24.45 13.80
N LYS A 159 38.29 23.55 12.95
CA LYS A 159 37.48 22.74 12.01
C LYS A 159 36.55 21.79 12.76
N VAL A 160 37.01 21.17 13.84
CA VAL A 160 36.17 20.29 14.68
C VAL A 160 35.03 21.07 15.33
N LEU A 161 35.30 22.26 15.88
CA LEU A 161 34.25 23.10 16.47
C LEU A 161 33.23 23.58 15.43
N GLN A 162 33.67 23.88 14.21
CA GLN A 162 32.76 24.23 13.14
C GLN A 162 31.85 23.06 12.75
N ALA A 163 32.39 21.85 12.68
CA ALA A 163 31.61 20.64 12.41
C ALA A 163 30.66 20.24 13.55
N ALA A 164 30.82 20.79 14.76
CA ALA A 164 29.91 20.56 15.88
C ALA A 164 28.59 21.34 15.79
N HIS A 165 28.46 22.24 14.80
CA HIS A 165 27.21 22.94 14.56
C HIS A 165 26.13 21.99 14.05
N ILE A 166 24.95 22.10 14.62
CA ILE A 166 23.78 21.34 14.20
C ILE A 166 22.83 22.30 13.49
N SER A 167 22.51 22.00 12.23
CA SER A 167 21.40 22.64 11.52
C SER A 167 20.10 22.05 12.06
N ASP A 168 19.28 22.88 12.67
CA ASP A 168 17.97 22.49 13.19
C ASP A 168 17.06 21.99 12.06
N ASP A 169 16.99 22.73 10.95
CA ASP A 169 16.22 22.32 9.78
C ASP A 169 16.66 20.97 9.21
N GLU A 170 17.97 20.72 9.07
CA GLU A 170 18.46 19.42 8.59
C GLU A 170 18.14 18.30 9.60
N TYR A 171 18.37 18.55 10.88
CA TYR A 171 18.15 17.55 11.93
C TYR A 171 16.68 17.13 12.00
N PHE A 172 15.76 18.07 12.11
CA PHE A 172 14.33 17.76 12.25
C PHE A 172 13.71 17.28 10.93
N SER A 173 14.12 17.83 9.78
CA SER A 173 13.62 17.35 8.49
C SER A 173 13.99 15.89 8.26
N HIS A 174 15.22 15.48 8.59
CA HIS A 174 15.63 14.08 8.49
C HIS A 174 14.80 13.18 9.42
N MET A 175 14.61 13.58 10.67
CA MET A 175 13.81 12.84 11.64
C MET A 175 12.37 12.62 11.15
N VAL A 176 11.69 13.68 10.70
CA VAL A 176 10.31 13.62 10.21
C VAL A 176 10.22 12.82 8.90
N LEU A 177 11.20 12.97 8.00
CA LEU A 177 11.25 12.22 6.74
C LEU A 177 11.45 10.73 6.96
N ASP A 178 12.30 10.34 7.92
CA ASP A 178 12.55 8.93 8.21
C ASP A 178 11.29 8.26 8.75
N ASP A 179 10.58 8.90 9.68
CA ASP A 179 9.31 8.41 10.19
C ASP A 179 8.24 8.30 9.08
N LEU A 180 8.09 9.33 8.25
CA LEU A 180 7.15 9.30 7.13
C LEU A 180 7.50 8.18 6.13
N ASN A 181 8.78 8.01 5.81
CA ASN A 181 9.24 6.98 4.89
C ASN A 181 8.96 5.57 5.43
N LEU A 182 9.08 5.35 6.74
CA LEU A 182 8.72 4.08 7.37
C LEU A 182 7.23 3.79 7.20
N ILE A 183 6.36 4.75 7.53
CA ILE A 183 4.90 4.60 7.39
C ILE A 183 4.52 4.31 5.93
N ILE A 184 5.05 5.07 4.98
CA ILE A 184 4.75 4.89 3.55
C ILE A 184 5.20 3.51 3.06
N ARG A 185 6.37 3.02 3.50
CA ARG A 185 6.87 1.69 3.13
C ARG A 185 5.96 0.60 3.68
N ASP A 186 5.57 0.67 4.94
CA ASP A 186 4.69 -0.32 5.57
C ASP A 186 3.31 -0.36 4.88
N ILE A 187 2.73 0.81 4.55
CA ILE A 187 1.49 0.89 3.76
C ILE A 187 1.70 0.24 2.39
N ARG A 188 2.78 0.57 1.68
CA ARG A 188 3.06 -0.03 0.36
C ARG A 188 3.20 -1.55 0.43
N GLU A 189 3.88 -2.09 1.43
CA GLU A 189 4.02 -3.53 1.63
C GLU A 189 2.66 -4.20 1.89
N PHE A 190 1.77 -3.56 2.63
CA PHE A 190 0.41 -4.07 2.86
C PHE A 190 -0.38 -4.15 1.55
N HIS A 191 -0.26 -3.14 0.68
CA HIS A 191 -0.98 -3.06 -0.60
C HIS A 191 -0.39 -3.94 -1.70
N LYS A 192 0.85 -4.45 -1.57
CA LYS A 192 1.49 -5.31 -2.60
C LYS A 192 0.70 -6.57 -2.99
N LYS A 193 -0.28 -6.97 -2.19
CA LYS A 193 -1.13 -8.15 -2.41
C LYS A 193 -2.53 -7.80 -2.93
N ASP A 194 -2.85 -6.52 -3.07
CA ASP A 194 -4.15 -6.08 -3.57
C ASP A 194 -4.25 -6.30 -5.08
N SER A 195 -5.43 -6.71 -5.55
CA SER A 195 -5.71 -7.04 -6.96
C SER A 195 -5.55 -5.86 -7.93
N GLU A 196 -5.55 -4.63 -7.41
CA GLU A 196 -5.36 -3.36 -8.13
C GLU A 196 -3.87 -2.93 -8.18
N SER A 197 -2.99 -3.61 -7.44
CA SER A 197 -1.56 -3.32 -7.47
C SER A 197 -0.95 -3.78 -8.78
N ALA A 198 -0.09 -2.94 -9.36
CA ALA A 198 0.65 -3.30 -10.56
C ALA A 198 1.36 -4.66 -10.36
N PRO A 199 1.35 -5.55 -11.37
CA PRO A 199 1.97 -6.86 -11.25
C PRO A 199 3.41 -6.72 -10.75
N GLN A 200 3.79 -7.55 -9.77
CA GLN A 200 5.12 -7.53 -9.20
C GLN A 200 6.21 -7.93 -10.20
N THR A 201 5.81 -8.58 -11.30
CA THR A 201 6.65 -8.88 -12.44
C THR A 201 6.67 -7.68 -13.38
N THR A 202 7.85 -7.10 -13.60
CA THR A 202 7.98 -6.11 -14.67
C THR A 202 7.84 -6.82 -16.03
N VAL A 203 7.47 -6.07 -17.08
CA VAL A 203 7.50 -6.57 -18.47
C VAL A 203 8.86 -7.21 -18.82
N ALA A 204 9.94 -6.73 -18.18
CA ALA A 204 11.28 -7.29 -18.33
C ALA A 204 11.45 -8.65 -17.64
N ASP A 205 10.83 -8.86 -16.47
CA ASP A 205 10.86 -10.15 -15.77
C ASP A 205 10.04 -11.20 -16.51
N GLU A 206 8.86 -10.83 -17.02
CA GLU A 206 8.04 -11.71 -17.87
C GLU A 206 8.76 -12.03 -19.18
N LEU A 207 9.43 -11.06 -19.80
CA LEU A 207 10.23 -11.29 -21.01
C LEU A 207 11.41 -12.22 -20.72
N LYS A 208 12.07 -12.07 -19.57
CA LYS A 208 13.20 -12.91 -19.16
C LYS A 208 12.74 -14.35 -18.91
N GLU A 209 11.65 -14.55 -18.18
CA GLU A 209 11.07 -15.87 -17.93
C GLU A 209 10.59 -16.54 -19.24
N ASN A 210 10.02 -15.75 -20.15
CA ASN A 210 9.63 -16.21 -21.49
C ASN A 210 10.86 -16.65 -22.32
N LEU A 211 11.97 -15.91 -22.26
CA LEU A 211 13.21 -16.26 -22.95
C LEU A 211 13.87 -17.51 -22.34
N GLU A 212 13.95 -17.63 -21.02
CA GLU A 212 14.49 -18.79 -20.31
C GLU A 212 13.69 -20.07 -20.61
N ALA A 213 12.36 -19.96 -20.66
CA ALA A 213 11.49 -21.09 -21.03
C ALA A 213 11.71 -21.57 -22.48
N VAL A 214 12.02 -20.65 -23.40
CA VAL A 214 12.31 -20.95 -24.81
C VAL A 214 13.71 -21.55 -24.98
N GLU A 215 14.69 -21.13 -24.17
CA GLU A 215 16.01 -21.76 -24.12
C GLU A 215 15.91 -23.21 -23.65
N ASN A 216 15.14 -23.46 -22.58
CA ASN A 216 14.94 -24.79 -21.99
C ASN A 216 14.08 -25.75 -22.84
N PHE A 217 13.28 -25.25 -23.78
CA PHE A 217 12.52 -26.09 -24.70
C PHE A 217 13.44 -26.79 -25.73
N LYS A 218 13.36 -28.12 -25.84
CA LYS A 218 14.08 -28.90 -26.86
C LYS A 218 13.21 -29.03 -28.11
N GLY A 219 13.53 -28.25 -29.14
CA GLY A 219 12.78 -28.23 -30.41
C GLY A 219 13.47 -27.37 -31.46
N SER A 220 12.92 -27.34 -32.67
CA SER A 220 13.45 -26.54 -33.77
C SER A 220 13.26 -25.03 -33.52
N ARG A 221 14.01 -24.19 -34.24
CA ARG A 221 13.93 -22.72 -34.09
C ARG A 221 12.52 -22.18 -34.32
N ASP A 222 11.76 -22.79 -35.23
CA ASP A 222 10.38 -22.42 -35.53
C ASP A 222 9.43 -22.76 -34.38
N GLU A 223 9.63 -23.90 -33.72
CA GLU A 223 8.82 -24.35 -32.58
C GLU A 223 9.05 -23.49 -31.35
N LYS A 224 10.32 -23.12 -31.11
CA LYS A 224 10.71 -22.17 -30.06
C LYS A 224 10.05 -20.79 -30.25
N LEU A 225 9.96 -20.32 -31.49
CA LEU A 225 9.29 -19.07 -31.83
C LEU A 225 7.78 -19.15 -31.57
N VAL A 226 7.12 -20.24 -31.95
CA VAL A 226 5.68 -20.42 -31.65
C VAL A 226 5.42 -20.37 -30.16
N ILE A 227 6.22 -21.04 -29.34
CA ILE A 227 6.06 -21.04 -27.87
C ILE A 227 6.24 -19.63 -27.29
N LEU A 228 7.22 -18.87 -27.79
CA LEU A 228 7.43 -17.48 -27.38
C LEU A 228 6.19 -16.62 -27.66
N TYR A 229 5.63 -16.72 -28.87
CA TYR A 229 4.42 -15.98 -29.25
C TYR A 229 3.18 -16.45 -28.50
N CYS A 230 3.03 -17.76 -28.27
CA CYS A 230 1.94 -18.30 -27.45
C CYS A 230 1.98 -17.71 -26.04
N LYS A 231 3.15 -17.71 -25.39
CA LYS A 231 3.31 -17.12 -24.06
C LYS A 231 3.05 -15.61 -24.04
N GLN A 232 3.57 -14.87 -25.03
CA GLN A 232 3.33 -13.42 -25.14
C GLN A 232 1.85 -13.08 -25.35
N LEU A 233 1.09 -13.96 -26.00
CA LEU A 233 -0.35 -13.80 -26.25
C LEU A 233 -1.21 -14.45 -25.15
N GLY A 234 -0.61 -14.98 -24.07
CA GLY A 234 -1.33 -15.66 -22.99
C GLY A 234 -1.96 -17.02 -23.39
N ILE A 235 -1.53 -17.60 -24.50
CA ILE A 235 -2.03 -18.87 -25.03
C ILE A 235 -1.22 -20.03 -24.42
N ASN A 236 -1.89 -20.95 -23.75
CA ASN A 236 -1.24 -22.19 -23.29
C ASN A 236 -0.98 -23.11 -24.49
N TYR A 237 0.29 -23.22 -24.90
CA TYR A 237 0.70 -24.00 -26.06
C TYR A 237 0.39 -25.50 -25.95
N LYS A 238 0.19 -26.05 -24.74
CA LYS A 238 -0.22 -27.45 -24.54
C LYS A 238 -1.66 -27.73 -24.98
N ASN A 239 -2.45 -26.68 -25.14
CA ASN A 239 -3.84 -26.77 -25.56
C ASN A 239 -3.99 -26.66 -27.10
N LEU A 240 -2.91 -26.42 -27.84
CA LEU A 240 -2.91 -26.41 -29.30
C LEU A 240 -2.83 -27.84 -29.82
N SER A 241 -3.71 -28.20 -30.74
CA SER A 241 -3.59 -29.43 -31.53
C SER A 241 -2.36 -29.38 -32.45
N GLU A 242 -1.87 -30.54 -32.90
CA GLU A 242 -0.73 -30.60 -33.83
C GLU A 242 -0.99 -29.82 -35.13
N GLU A 243 -2.24 -29.80 -35.62
CA GLU A 243 -2.61 -29.08 -36.83
C GLU A 243 -2.58 -27.56 -36.63
N GLU A 244 -3.12 -27.07 -35.51
CA GLU A 244 -3.08 -25.65 -35.13
C GLU A 244 -1.64 -25.18 -34.94
N PHE A 245 -0.81 -26.01 -34.29
CA PHE A 245 0.60 -25.71 -34.09
C PHE A 245 1.37 -25.60 -35.41
N ARG A 246 1.14 -26.52 -36.36
CA ARG A 246 1.75 -26.49 -37.71
C ARG A 246 1.24 -25.29 -38.52
N TRP A 247 -0.04 -24.94 -38.41
CA TRP A 247 -0.58 -23.75 -39.06
C TRP A 247 0.01 -22.47 -38.46
N PHE A 248 0.25 -22.44 -37.16
CA PHE A 248 0.86 -21.29 -36.52
C PHE A 248 2.30 -21.06 -37.02
N ILE A 249 3.10 -22.13 -37.18
CA ILE A 249 4.42 -22.06 -37.83
C ILE A 249 4.29 -21.48 -39.25
N ARG A 250 3.33 -21.96 -40.05
CA ARG A 250 3.11 -21.47 -41.42
C ARG A 250 2.69 -20.01 -41.46
N ILE A 251 1.88 -19.55 -40.50
CA ILE A 251 1.44 -18.16 -40.38
C ILE A 251 2.62 -17.27 -39.99
N LEU A 252 3.42 -17.67 -38.99
CA LEU A 252 4.61 -16.92 -38.58
C LEU A 252 5.64 -16.80 -39.71
N LYS A 253 5.79 -17.83 -40.55
CA LYS A 253 6.64 -17.79 -41.75
C LYS A 253 6.22 -16.76 -42.79
N LYS A 254 4.97 -16.30 -42.77
CA LYS A 254 4.48 -15.21 -43.65
C LYS A 254 4.83 -13.81 -43.13
N SER A 255 5.32 -13.68 -41.89
CA SER A 255 5.68 -12.40 -41.28
C SER A 255 7.02 -11.87 -41.80
N LYS A 256 7.06 -10.59 -42.20
CA LYS A 256 8.29 -9.88 -42.61
C LYS A 256 9.31 -9.70 -41.47
N LYS A 257 8.92 -9.95 -40.20
CA LYS A 257 9.78 -9.80 -39.01
C LYS A 257 10.54 -11.07 -38.61
N MET A 258 10.43 -12.16 -39.37
CA MET A 258 11.14 -13.43 -39.14
C MET A 258 12.67 -13.36 -39.27
N GLY A 259 13.18 -12.31 -39.93
CA GLY A 259 14.61 -12.18 -40.27
C GLY A 259 15.48 -11.43 -39.26
N THR A 260 14.92 -10.79 -38.24
CA THR A 260 15.75 -10.08 -37.25
C THR A 260 16.47 -11.08 -36.34
N PRO A 261 17.81 -11.14 -36.36
CA PRO A 261 18.55 -11.97 -35.43
C PRO A 261 18.25 -11.46 -34.02
N ILE A 262 17.88 -12.37 -33.11
CA ILE A 262 18.03 -12.12 -31.68
C ILE A 262 19.53 -11.86 -31.51
N SER A 263 19.90 -10.59 -31.34
CA SER A 263 21.27 -10.17 -31.10
C SER A 263 21.75 -10.90 -29.85
N GLN A 264 22.49 -12.00 -30.05
CA GLN A 264 23.40 -12.53 -29.05
C GLN A 264 24.47 -11.45 -28.87
N ARG A 265 24.21 -10.47 -27.98
CA ARG A 265 25.26 -9.59 -27.46
C ARG A 265 26.22 -10.52 -26.72
N LYS A 266 27.30 -10.88 -27.40
CA LYS A 266 28.47 -11.53 -26.81
C LYS A 266 28.84 -10.73 -25.56
N LYS A 267 28.86 -11.41 -24.41
CA LYS A 267 29.60 -10.96 -23.23
C LYS A 267 31.02 -10.62 -23.69
N ARG A 268 31.39 -9.35 -23.56
CA ARG A 268 32.76 -8.90 -23.40
C ARG A 268 32.86 -8.31 -22.01
#